data_AF-A0AAW8W7Y9-F1
#
_entry.id   AF-A0AAW8W7Y9-F1
#
_cell.length_a   1.000
_cell.length_b   1.000
_cell.length_c   1.000
_cell.angle_alpha   90.00
_cell.angle_beta   90.00
_cell.angle_gamma   90.00
#
_symmetry.space_group_name_H-M   'P 1'
#
loop_
_entity.id
_entity.type
_entity.pdbx_description
1 polymer ?
#
loop_
_entity_poly.entity_id
_entity_poly.type
_entity_poly.pdbx_seq_one_letter_code
_entity_poly.pdbx_strand_id
1 'polypeptide(L)'
;MQQIIFLVTSLEGLHKPNFTKQLKQAAQYQVPLKVLVALVDFEQNWAVRQFIQRLGQEDARLANIEVVTLADMVAEMPGLALTDQERGAVDLSGYDQRLFADQKEQVKRYLKDGHLVAELRQENDETPMALRLYQEDQVAQIETFGPQGNVIGVTHLEGGVPTTSYLLNNQGQAALRFVRHQRMIEHVYNLGSTSALSETAFSNAKQAVIDAHMTQRQRTRAEAANGIDHTEVINAPETYYGVLVYATYHRFTDVFAYYQTVLDRVMTTETRLYIDLAVNPIMSARMPHQLIFNY
;
A
#
# COMPACT_ATOMS: atom_id res chain seq x y z
N MET A 1 -29.12 -5.41 -0.84
CA MET A 1 -28.99 -3.96 -1.01
C MET A 1 -27.78 -3.74 -1.90
N GLN A 2 -28.00 -3.26 -3.11
CA GLN A 2 -26.95 -3.02 -4.08
C GLN A 2 -25.98 -1.93 -3.59
N GLN A 3 -24.69 -2.21 -3.65
CA GLN A 3 -23.62 -1.26 -3.33
C GLN A 3 -22.44 -1.45 -4.30
N ILE A 4 -21.58 -0.45 -4.38
CA ILE A 4 -20.37 -0.50 -5.20
C ILE A 4 -19.16 -0.31 -4.29
N ILE A 5 -18.18 -1.20 -4.42
CA ILE A 5 -16.93 -1.16 -3.66
C ILE A 5 -15.77 -1.04 -4.64
N PHE A 6 -14.92 -0.04 -4.43
CA PHE A 6 -13.61 0.07 -5.07
C PHE A 6 -12.54 -0.42 -4.09
N LEU A 7 -11.88 -1.52 -4.40
CA LEU A 7 -10.77 -2.04 -3.60
C LEU A 7 -9.47 -1.39 -4.05
N VAL A 8 -8.86 -0.59 -3.18
CA VAL A 8 -7.57 0.08 -3.44
C VAL A 8 -6.48 -0.64 -2.65
N THR A 9 -5.58 -1.31 -3.37
CA THR A 9 -4.43 -2.05 -2.77
C THR A 9 -3.08 -1.37 -3.00
N SER A 10 -3.03 -0.28 -3.77
CA SER A 10 -1.84 0.56 -3.96
C SER A 10 -2.23 2.00 -4.35
N LEU A 11 -1.37 2.98 -4.03
CA LEU A 11 -1.53 4.35 -4.53
C LEU A 11 -1.35 4.47 -6.04
N GLU A 12 -0.52 3.62 -6.64
CA GLU A 12 -0.37 3.59 -8.10
C GLU A 12 -1.70 3.30 -8.80
N GLY A 13 -2.45 2.32 -8.30
CA GLY A 13 -3.77 1.99 -8.83
C GLY A 13 -4.77 3.15 -8.68
N LEU A 14 -4.72 3.87 -7.56
CA LEU A 14 -5.54 5.05 -7.32
C LEU A 14 -5.27 6.18 -8.34
N HIS A 15 -4.00 6.40 -8.69
CA HIS A 15 -3.60 7.47 -9.61
C HIS A 15 -3.83 7.14 -11.09
N LYS A 16 -4.23 5.90 -11.42
CA LYS A 16 -4.59 5.55 -12.81
C LYS A 16 -5.77 6.39 -13.28
N PRO A 17 -5.73 6.97 -14.50
CA PRO A 17 -6.84 7.77 -15.03
C PRO A 17 -8.19 7.05 -15.04
N ASN A 18 -8.16 5.73 -15.21
CA ASN A 18 -9.34 4.89 -15.22
C ASN A 18 -10.02 4.78 -13.84
N PHE A 19 -9.29 4.89 -12.71
CA PHE A 19 -9.90 4.85 -11.38
C PHE A 19 -10.94 5.97 -11.24
N THR A 20 -10.51 7.23 -11.43
CA THR A 20 -11.40 8.39 -11.33
C THR A 20 -12.55 8.34 -12.33
N LYS A 21 -12.29 7.84 -13.55
CA LYS A 21 -13.33 7.67 -14.57
C LYS A 21 -14.40 6.67 -14.13
N GLN A 22 -13.99 5.51 -13.66
CA GLN A 22 -14.91 4.46 -13.19
C GLN A 22 -15.65 4.90 -11.93
N LEU A 23 -14.99 5.61 -11.01
CA LEU A 23 -15.62 6.15 -9.81
C LEU A 23 -16.73 7.16 -10.16
N LYS A 24 -16.47 8.08 -11.11
CA LYS A 24 -17.47 9.04 -11.61
C LYS A 24 -18.64 8.37 -12.33
N GLN A 25 -18.39 7.28 -13.06
CA GLN A 25 -19.45 6.48 -13.69
C GLN A 25 -20.27 5.72 -12.64
N ALA A 26 -19.62 5.12 -11.65
CA ALA A 26 -20.26 4.41 -10.56
C ALA A 26 -21.19 5.32 -9.74
N ALA A 27 -20.79 6.57 -9.52
CA ALA A 27 -21.61 7.56 -8.81
C ALA A 27 -22.96 7.89 -9.51
N GLN A 28 -23.10 7.57 -10.80
CA GLN A 28 -24.37 7.76 -11.53
C GLN A 28 -25.47 6.78 -11.09
N TYR A 29 -25.10 5.63 -10.52
CA TYR A 29 -26.08 4.61 -10.11
C TYR A 29 -26.83 4.96 -8.83
N GLN A 30 -26.44 6.02 -8.10
CA GLN A 30 -27.09 6.48 -6.86
C GLN A 30 -27.24 5.38 -5.79
N VAL A 31 -26.31 4.42 -5.78
CA VAL A 31 -26.17 3.39 -4.74
C VAL A 31 -25.00 3.73 -3.82
N PRO A 32 -24.95 3.20 -2.59
CA PRO A 32 -23.81 3.39 -1.71
C PRO A 32 -22.49 3.04 -2.41
N LEU A 33 -21.54 3.97 -2.36
CA LEU A 33 -20.24 3.88 -3.00
C LEU A 33 -19.15 3.94 -1.92
N LYS A 34 -18.39 2.85 -1.80
CA LYS A 34 -17.30 2.72 -0.83
C LYS A 34 -15.96 2.57 -1.52
N VAL A 35 -14.93 3.17 -0.94
CA VAL A 35 -13.53 2.91 -1.27
C VAL A 35 -12.94 2.12 -0.11
N LEU A 36 -12.71 0.82 -0.32
CA LEU A 36 -12.05 -0.06 0.63
C LEU A 36 -10.53 0.03 0.41
N VAL A 37 -9.85 0.70 1.32
CA VAL A 37 -8.41 0.94 1.32
C VAL A 37 -7.70 -0.22 2.03
N ALA A 38 -7.14 -1.10 1.23
CA ALA A 38 -6.41 -2.29 1.65
C ALA A 38 -4.90 -2.10 1.38
N LEU A 39 -4.32 -1.07 1.99
CA LEU A 39 -2.89 -0.77 1.91
C LEU A 39 -2.15 -1.37 3.11
N VAL A 40 -0.99 -1.97 2.84
CA VAL A 40 -0.06 -2.46 3.88
C VAL A 40 0.85 -1.35 4.41
N ASP A 41 1.06 -0.29 3.62
CA ASP A 41 1.66 0.95 4.06
C ASP A 41 0.54 1.86 4.57
N PHE A 42 0.39 1.93 5.89
CA PHE A 42 -0.74 2.62 6.51
C PHE A 42 -0.66 4.14 6.38
N GLU A 43 0.53 4.73 6.24
CA GLU A 43 0.67 6.18 6.02
C GLU A 43 -0.06 6.61 4.74
N GLN A 44 -0.04 5.76 3.72
CA GLN A 44 -0.68 6.01 2.43
C GLN A 44 -2.21 6.09 2.53
N ASN A 45 -2.83 5.62 3.62
CA ASN A 45 -4.27 5.80 3.84
C ASN A 45 -4.67 7.28 3.83
N TRP A 46 -3.80 8.18 4.33
CA TRP A 46 -4.04 9.62 4.29
C TRP A 46 -4.08 10.17 2.88
N ALA A 47 -3.14 9.75 2.02
CA ALA A 47 -3.12 10.16 0.63
C ALA A 47 -4.40 9.72 -0.11
N VAL A 48 -4.90 8.50 0.16
CA VAL A 48 -6.19 8.06 -0.39
C VAL A 48 -7.35 8.92 0.11
N ARG A 49 -7.43 9.18 1.42
CA ARG A 49 -8.49 10.01 2.02
C ARG A 49 -8.51 11.41 1.40
N GLN A 50 -7.36 12.08 1.34
CA GLN A 50 -7.23 13.42 0.75
C GLN A 50 -7.56 13.43 -0.74
N PHE A 51 -7.18 12.38 -1.48
CA PHE A 51 -7.53 12.24 -2.89
C PHE A 51 -9.04 12.13 -3.09
N ILE A 52 -9.73 11.25 -2.35
CA ILE A 52 -11.18 11.09 -2.46
C ILE A 52 -11.91 12.35 -1.99
N GLN A 53 -11.45 13.00 -0.92
CA GLN A 53 -12.01 14.26 -0.43
C GLN A 53 -11.93 15.36 -1.50
N ARG A 54 -10.78 15.50 -2.18
CA ARG A 54 -10.61 16.45 -3.28
C ARG A 54 -11.58 16.17 -4.42
N LEU A 55 -11.75 14.90 -4.80
CA LEU A 55 -12.73 14.52 -5.81
C LEU A 55 -14.16 14.89 -5.40
N GLY A 56 -14.51 14.74 -4.12
CA GLY A 56 -15.81 15.15 -3.57
C GLY A 56 -16.03 16.66 -3.57
N GLN A 57 -14.97 17.46 -3.44
CA GLN A 57 -15.03 18.92 -3.58
C GLN A 57 -15.22 19.36 -5.04
N GLU A 58 -14.65 18.62 -6.00
CA GLU A 58 -14.76 18.89 -7.43
C GLU A 58 -16.09 18.41 -8.04
N ASP A 59 -16.67 17.32 -7.51
CA ASP A 59 -17.91 16.71 -7.99
C ASP A 59 -18.80 16.29 -6.82
N ALA A 60 -19.91 17.01 -6.63
CA ALA A 60 -20.83 16.78 -5.51
C ALA A 60 -21.41 15.36 -5.46
N ARG A 61 -21.42 14.62 -6.58
CA ARG A 61 -21.86 13.21 -6.61
C ARG A 61 -20.88 12.28 -5.89
N LEU A 62 -19.62 12.71 -5.75
CA LEU A 62 -18.56 11.97 -5.06
C LEU A 62 -18.38 12.42 -3.60
N ALA A 63 -19.10 13.45 -3.15
CA ALA A 63 -18.94 14.02 -1.81
C ALA A 63 -19.26 13.03 -0.67
N ASN A 64 -20.12 12.05 -0.92
CA ASN A 64 -20.58 11.08 0.08
C ASN A 64 -19.92 9.70 -0.08
N ILE A 65 -18.77 9.61 -0.74
CA ILE A 65 -18.03 8.35 -0.83
C ILE A 65 -17.48 7.99 0.55
N GLU A 66 -17.81 6.79 1.01
CA GLU A 66 -17.30 6.26 2.26
C GLU A 66 -15.90 5.68 2.05
N VAL A 67 -14.89 6.22 2.73
CA VAL A 67 -13.52 5.68 2.72
C VAL A 67 -13.34 4.79 3.95
N VAL A 68 -13.22 3.49 3.70
CA VAL A 68 -13.10 2.44 4.71
C VAL A 68 -11.70 1.85 4.61
N THR A 69 -10.94 1.81 5.70
CA THR A 69 -9.59 1.24 5.77
C THR A 69 -9.59 -0.11 6.46
N LEU A 70 -8.48 -0.86 6.36
CA LEU A 70 -8.30 -2.08 7.16
C LEU A 70 -8.35 -1.81 8.67
N ALA A 71 -7.92 -0.63 9.13
CA ALA A 71 -8.03 -0.24 10.53
C ALA A 71 -9.50 -0.17 10.98
N ASP A 72 -10.37 0.41 10.15
CA ASP A 72 -11.82 0.47 10.42
C ASP A 72 -12.42 -0.94 10.52
N MET A 73 -11.91 -1.91 9.76
CA MET A 73 -12.38 -3.31 9.78
C MET A 73 -11.97 -4.09 11.03
N VAL A 74 -10.95 -3.63 11.75
CA VAL A 74 -10.42 -4.30 12.94
C VAL A 74 -10.56 -3.48 14.21
N ALA A 75 -11.20 -2.31 14.13
CA ALA A 75 -11.37 -1.36 15.23
C ALA A 75 -11.95 -1.99 16.51
N GLU A 76 -12.86 -2.96 16.35
CA GLU A 76 -13.51 -3.67 17.47
C GLU A 76 -13.03 -5.13 17.62
N MET A 77 -12.03 -5.55 16.84
CA MET A 77 -11.49 -6.91 16.96
C MET A 77 -10.64 -7.04 18.23
N PRO A 78 -10.74 -8.14 18.99
CA PRO A 78 -9.81 -8.43 20.07
C PRO A 78 -8.36 -8.46 19.56
N GLY A 79 -7.44 -7.94 20.37
CA GLY A 79 -6.02 -7.90 20.03
C GLY A 79 -5.11 -8.27 21.19
N LEU A 80 -3.80 -8.16 20.96
CA LEU A 80 -2.79 -8.27 22.01
C LEU A 80 -2.13 -6.91 22.26
N ALA A 81 -1.87 -6.60 23.53
CA ALA A 81 -1.05 -5.44 23.86
C ALA A 81 0.35 -5.62 23.24
N LEU A 82 0.84 -4.55 22.60
CA LEU A 82 2.21 -4.52 22.08
C LEU A 82 3.21 -4.44 23.24
N THR A 83 4.33 -5.13 23.08
CA THR A 83 5.49 -5.02 23.97
C THR A 83 6.25 -3.71 23.70
N ASP A 84 7.11 -3.30 24.65
CA ASP A 84 7.96 -2.10 24.49
C ASP A 84 8.89 -2.18 23.26
N GLN A 85 9.22 -3.39 22.82
CA GLN A 85 10.01 -3.62 21.59
C GLN A 85 9.19 -3.43 20.31
N GLU A 86 7.88 -3.74 20.36
CA GLU A 86 6.98 -3.61 19.22
C GLU A 86 6.37 -2.21 19.12
N ARG A 87 6.34 -1.45 20.22
CA ARG A 87 5.97 -0.04 20.21
C ARG A 87 6.69 0.68 21.33
N GLY A 88 7.75 1.39 20.97
CA GLY A 88 8.45 2.25 21.92
C GLY A 88 7.55 3.41 22.38
N ALA A 89 7.39 3.58 23.68
CA ALA A 89 6.81 4.80 24.24
C ALA A 89 7.80 5.96 24.03
N VAL A 90 7.38 7.01 23.32
CA VAL A 90 8.23 8.18 23.08
C VAL A 90 7.61 9.41 23.74
N ASP A 91 8.21 9.83 24.83
CA ASP A 91 7.97 11.15 25.40
C ASP A 91 8.78 12.19 24.61
N LEU A 92 8.07 13.11 23.98
CA LEU A 92 8.66 14.16 23.14
C LEU A 92 8.85 15.50 23.89
N SER A 93 8.42 15.60 25.15
CA SER A 93 8.35 16.86 25.89
C SER A 93 9.70 17.52 26.19
N GLY A 94 10.80 16.77 26.09
CA GLY A 94 12.17 17.24 26.36
C GLY A 94 13.04 17.52 25.14
N TYR A 95 12.51 17.42 23.91
CA TYR A 95 13.30 17.62 22.69
C TYR A 95 13.18 19.02 22.12
N ASP A 96 14.26 19.47 21.44
CA ASP A 96 14.23 20.70 20.66
C ASP A 96 13.30 20.52 19.46
N GLN A 97 12.30 21.40 19.34
CA GLN A 97 11.30 21.32 18.27
C GLN A 97 11.58 22.32 17.15
N ARG A 98 11.49 21.86 15.89
CA ARG A 98 11.48 22.70 14.70
C ARG A 98 10.24 22.43 13.85
N LEU A 99 9.50 23.48 13.52
CA LEU A 99 8.32 23.40 12.65
C LEU A 99 8.71 23.79 11.22
N PHE A 100 8.35 22.94 10.28
CA PHE A 100 8.41 23.18 8.85
C PHE A 100 6.99 23.06 8.32
N ALA A 101 6.44 24.14 7.78
CA ALA A 101 5.10 24.12 7.19
C ALA A 101 5.22 24.44 5.70
N ASP A 102 4.51 23.69 4.87
CA ASP A 102 4.13 24.14 3.53
C ASP A 102 2.62 24.42 3.48
N GLN A 103 2.07 24.78 2.31
CA GLN A 103 0.65 25.15 2.19
C GLN A 103 -0.32 23.97 2.42
N LYS A 104 0.15 22.73 2.59
CA LYS A 104 -0.68 21.51 2.62
C LYS A 104 -0.38 20.58 3.78
N GLU A 105 0.85 20.56 4.29
CA GLU A 105 1.27 19.70 5.39
C GLU A 105 2.17 20.48 6.37
N GLN A 106 2.11 20.08 7.63
CA GLN A 106 3.05 20.50 8.67
C GLN A 106 3.95 19.34 9.07
N VAL A 107 5.23 19.64 9.27
CA VAL A 107 6.25 18.69 9.72
C VAL A 107 6.93 19.27 10.95
N LYS A 108 6.73 18.63 12.11
CA LYS A 108 7.44 18.93 13.36
C LYS A 108 8.59 17.95 13.53
N ARG A 109 9.81 18.46 13.64
CA ARG A 109 11.01 17.65 13.91
C ARG A 109 11.46 17.86 15.35
N TYR A 110 11.77 16.75 16.01
CA TYR A 110 12.27 16.69 17.38
C TYR A 110 13.73 16.28 17.35
N LEU A 111 14.57 17.07 18.02
CA LEU A 111 16.02 16.92 18.00
C LEU A 111 16.56 16.68 19.42
N LYS A 112 17.57 15.82 19.52
CA LYS A 112 18.38 15.62 20.73
C LYS A 112 19.85 15.79 20.39
N ASP A 113 20.52 16.74 21.02
CA ASP A 113 21.94 17.04 20.76
C ASP A 113 22.24 17.27 19.27
N GLY A 114 21.28 17.83 18.53
CA GLY A 114 21.37 18.07 17.08
C GLY A 114 21.00 16.88 16.19
N HIS A 115 20.78 15.69 16.74
CA HIS A 115 20.34 14.49 16.01
C HIS A 115 18.82 14.41 15.93
N LEU A 116 18.30 13.90 14.81
CA LEU A 116 16.86 13.72 14.61
C LEU A 116 16.40 12.48 15.38
N VAL A 117 15.44 12.66 16.30
CA VAL A 117 14.87 11.55 17.09
C VAL A 117 13.45 11.22 16.67
N ALA A 118 12.69 12.23 16.20
CA ALA A 118 11.36 12.02 15.68
C ALA A 118 10.94 13.07 14.64
N GLU A 119 10.07 12.68 13.73
CA GLU A 119 9.39 13.56 12.77
C GLU A 119 7.89 13.29 12.81
N LEU A 120 7.11 14.28 13.24
CA LEU A 120 5.65 14.25 13.22
C LEU A 120 5.13 14.97 11.98
N ARG A 121 4.45 14.25 11.10
CA ARG A 121 3.69 14.79 9.97
C ARG A 121 2.24 15.01 10.37
N GLN A 122 1.70 16.15 9.97
CA GLN A 122 0.34 16.55 10.31
C GLN A 122 -0.32 17.24 9.11
N GLU A 123 -1.64 17.06 8.97
CA GLU A 123 -2.43 17.80 7.98
C GLU A 123 -2.62 19.26 8.42
N ASN A 124 -2.79 19.46 9.73
CA ASN A 124 -2.85 20.75 10.39
C ASN A 124 -2.39 20.56 11.85
N ASP A 125 -2.38 21.62 12.67
CA ASP A 125 -1.88 21.53 14.04
C ASP A 125 -2.59 20.49 14.93
N GLU A 126 -3.85 20.16 14.64
CA GLU A 126 -4.70 19.27 15.44
C GLU A 126 -4.76 17.83 14.87
N THR A 127 -4.43 17.64 13.59
CA THR A 127 -4.60 16.36 12.89
C THR A 127 -3.25 15.69 12.61
N PRO A 128 -2.73 14.83 13.51
CA PRO A 128 -1.53 14.05 13.24
C PRO A 128 -1.81 12.98 12.19
N MET A 129 -0.83 12.75 11.30
CA MET A 129 -0.91 11.74 10.25
C MET A 129 0.05 10.58 10.52
N ALA A 130 1.31 10.89 10.82
CA ALA A 130 2.35 9.90 11.07
C ALA A 130 3.46 10.45 11.98
N LEU A 131 3.95 9.63 12.90
CA LEU A 131 5.14 9.90 13.72
C LEU A 131 6.23 8.90 13.33
N ARG A 132 7.32 9.42 12.77
CA ARG A 132 8.52 8.64 12.43
C ARG A 132 9.51 8.73 13.58
N LEU A 133 9.98 7.60 14.05
CA LEU A 133 10.96 7.48 15.12
C LEU A 133 12.30 7.06 14.53
N TYR A 134 13.33 7.79 14.91
CA TYR A 134 14.68 7.62 14.38
C TYR A 134 15.59 6.93 15.39
N GLN A 135 16.41 6.02 14.89
CA GLN A 135 17.50 5.38 15.61
C GLN A 135 18.73 5.41 14.71
N GLU A 136 19.84 5.95 15.20
CA GLU A 136 21.08 6.14 14.40
C GLU A 136 20.82 6.88 13.06
N ASP A 137 20.02 7.96 13.11
CA ASP A 137 19.61 8.78 11.96
C ASP A 137 18.84 8.02 10.85
N GLN A 138 18.35 6.81 11.13
CA GLN A 138 17.46 6.05 10.25
C GLN A 138 16.09 5.88 10.88
N VAL A 139 15.03 5.88 10.06
CA VAL A 139 13.67 5.58 10.53
C VAL A 139 13.63 4.10 10.95
N ALA A 140 13.36 3.86 12.23
CA ALA A 140 13.24 2.52 12.80
C ALA A 140 11.77 2.10 13.00
N GLN A 141 10.90 3.07 13.29
CA GLN A 141 9.47 2.82 13.50
C GLN A 141 8.63 4.00 12.97
N ILE A 142 7.43 3.69 12.51
CA ILE A 142 6.44 4.67 12.08
C ILE A 142 5.13 4.36 12.80
N GLU A 143 4.61 5.30 13.58
CA GLU A 143 3.24 5.25 14.09
C GLU A 143 2.33 6.02 13.11
N THR A 144 1.29 5.37 12.62
CA THR A 144 0.28 5.98 11.75
C THR A 144 -0.97 6.30 12.56
N PHE A 145 -1.47 7.53 12.43
CA PHE A 145 -2.65 8.01 13.11
C PHE A 145 -3.89 7.90 12.22
N GLY A 146 -5.02 7.57 12.83
CA GLY A 146 -6.34 7.67 12.20
C GLY A 146 -6.87 9.10 12.24
N PRO A 147 -7.99 9.39 11.54
CA PRO A 147 -8.60 10.73 11.52
C PRO A 147 -8.98 11.27 12.90
N GLN A 148 -9.22 10.39 13.88
CA GLN A 148 -9.57 10.75 15.26
C GLN A 148 -8.34 10.99 16.15
N GLY A 149 -7.12 10.95 15.60
CA GLY A 149 -5.88 11.19 16.33
C GLY A 149 -5.39 10.00 17.16
N ASN A 150 -6.04 8.84 17.09
CA ASN A 150 -5.56 7.60 17.69
C ASN A 150 -4.55 6.90 16.76
N VAL A 151 -3.55 6.21 17.34
CA VAL A 151 -2.64 5.38 16.56
C VAL A 151 -3.37 4.15 16.07
N ILE A 152 -3.43 3.97 14.74
CA ILE A 152 -4.08 2.84 14.07
C ILE A 152 -3.08 1.83 13.51
N GLY A 153 -1.81 2.24 13.36
CA GLY A 153 -0.79 1.43 12.74
C GLY A 153 0.58 1.66 13.35
N VAL A 154 1.37 0.60 13.45
CA VAL A 154 2.80 0.65 13.83
C VAL A 154 3.58 -0.15 12.81
N THR A 155 4.57 0.46 12.15
CA THR A 155 5.43 -0.20 11.15
C THR A 155 6.88 -0.14 11.61
N HIS A 156 7.55 -1.28 11.65
CA HIS A 156 8.99 -1.39 11.88
C HIS A 156 9.74 -1.45 10.57
N LEU A 157 10.91 -0.81 10.56
CA LEU A 157 11.78 -0.74 9.41
C LEU A 157 13.19 -1.20 9.77
N GLU A 158 13.82 -1.94 8.87
CA GLU A 158 15.24 -2.28 8.93
C GLU A 158 15.90 -1.75 7.66
N GLY A 159 16.90 -0.88 7.81
CA GLY A 159 17.56 -0.22 6.67
C GLY A 159 16.60 0.57 5.78
N GLY A 160 15.55 1.15 6.37
CA GLY A 160 14.51 1.90 5.65
C GLY A 160 13.48 1.03 4.92
N VAL A 161 13.52 -0.30 5.07
CA VAL A 161 12.55 -1.22 4.47
C VAL A 161 11.58 -1.72 5.53
N PRO A 162 10.24 -1.60 5.35
CA PRO A 162 9.27 -2.17 6.27
C PRO A 162 9.45 -3.69 6.44
N THR A 163 9.53 -4.19 7.66
CA THR A 163 9.69 -5.63 7.93
C THR A 163 8.45 -6.24 8.56
N THR A 164 7.90 -5.57 9.57
CA THR A 164 6.67 -5.96 10.27
C THR A 164 5.81 -4.74 10.51
N SER A 165 4.50 -4.89 10.31
CA SER A 165 3.51 -3.85 10.61
C SER A 165 2.36 -4.41 11.44
N TYR A 166 1.81 -3.61 12.34
CA TYR A 166 0.68 -3.94 13.21
C TYR A 166 -0.48 -3.00 12.91
N LEU A 167 -1.69 -3.54 12.74
CA LEU A 167 -2.91 -2.73 12.81
C LEU A 167 -3.51 -2.82 14.21
N LEU A 168 -3.81 -1.65 14.78
CA LEU A 168 -4.32 -1.53 16.14
C LEU A 168 -5.84 -1.39 16.13
N ASN A 169 -6.48 -1.98 17.13
CA ASN A 169 -7.88 -1.74 17.43
C ASN A 169 -8.07 -0.44 18.25
N ASN A 170 -9.31 -0.09 18.57
CA ASN A 170 -9.65 1.10 19.37
C ASN A 170 -9.08 1.09 20.79
N GLN A 171 -8.64 -0.07 21.29
CA GLN A 171 -7.99 -0.23 22.60
C GLN A 171 -6.46 -0.09 22.51
N GLY A 172 -5.91 0.19 21.33
CA GLY A 172 -4.46 0.27 21.11
C GLY A 172 -3.75 -1.08 21.10
N GLN A 173 -4.50 -2.19 21.00
CA GLN A 173 -3.97 -3.55 20.92
C GLN A 173 -3.79 -3.93 19.45
N ALA A 174 -2.75 -4.72 19.13
CA ALA A 174 -2.57 -5.27 17.80
C ALA A 174 -3.65 -6.31 17.49
N ALA A 175 -4.51 -6.00 16.53
CA ALA A 175 -5.51 -6.94 16.00
C ALA A 175 -4.92 -7.79 14.86
N LEU A 176 -4.06 -7.19 14.04
CA LEU A 176 -3.35 -7.86 12.95
C LEU A 176 -1.85 -7.59 13.02
N ARG A 177 -1.07 -8.56 12.52
CA ARG A 177 0.34 -8.41 12.20
C ARG A 177 0.60 -8.78 10.74
N PHE A 178 1.22 -7.88 10.00
CA PHE A 178 1.71 -8.08 8.64
C PHE A 178 3.21 -8.34 8.70
N VAL A 179 3.67 -9.39 8.03
CA VAL A 179 5.11 -9.72 7.94
C VAL A 179 5.51 -9.67 6.48
N ARG A 180 6.50 -8.83 6.16
CA ARG A 180 7.05 -8.72 4.82
C ARG A 180 7.94 -9.92 4.53
N HIS A 181 7.74 -10.51 3.36
CA HIS A 181 8.56 -11.58 2.82
C HIS A 181 8.99 -11.23 1.39
N GLN A 182 10.05 -11.88 0.93
CA GLN A 182 10.47 -11.86 -0.45
C GLN A 182 10.60 -13.28 -0.98
N ARG A 183 10.16 -13.49 -2.22
CA ARG A 183 10.38 -14.74 -2.96
C ARG A 183 10.88 -14.40 -4.35
N MET A 184 11.68 -15.29 -4.92
CA MET A 184 11.99 -15.22 -6.35
C MET A 184 10.83 -15.84 -7.12
N ILE A 185 10.33 -15.14 -8.13
CA ILE A 185 9.37 -15.71 -9.09
C ILE A 185 9.93 -15.63 -10.51
N GLU A 186 9.59 -16.65 -11.28
CA GLU A 186 9.87 -16.75 -12.70
C GLU A 186 8.76 -16.05 -13.49
N HIS A 187 9.15 -15.03 -14.24
CA HIS A 187 8.31 -14.39 -15.25
C HIS A 187 8.69 -14.94 -16.62
N VAL A 188 7.71 -15.48 -17.32
CA VAL A 188 7.88 -16.01 -18.67
C VAL A 188 7.28 -15.00 -19.66
N TYR A 189 8.13 -14.38 -20.46
CA TYR A 189 7.73 -13.42 -21.48
C TYR A 189 7.87 -14.03 -22.86
N ASN A 190 6.81 -13.94 -23.68
CA ASN A 190 6.90 -14.23 -25.10
C ASN A 190 7.10 -12.90 -25.82
N LEU A 191 8.33 -12.65 -26.28
CA LEU A 191 8.75 -11.41 -26.88
C LEU A 191 8.74 -11.56 -28.39
N GLY A 192 7.87 -10.81 -29.05
CA GLY A 192 7.94 -10.61 -30.50
C GLY A 192 8.94 -9.53 -30.88
N SER A 193 9.27 -9.44 -32.18
CA SER A 193 10.26 -8.51 -32.75
C SER A 193 10.04 -7.01 -32.48
N THR A 194 8.85 -6.63 -31.99
CA THR A 194 8.49 -5.25 -31.62
C THR A 194 8.29 -5.04 -30.12
N SER A 195 8.63 -6.04 -29.29
CA SER A 195 8.42 -5.96 -27.84
C SER A 195 9.45 -5.03 -27.21
N ALA A 196 8.97 -3.97 -26.55
CA ALA A 196 9.79 -3.13 -25.70
C ALA A 196 9.54 -3.54 -24.25
N LEU A 197 10.38 -4.43 -23.70
CA LEU A 197 10.43 -4.61 -22.25
C LEU A 197 11.03 -3.33 -21.65
N SER A 198 10.28 -2.66 -20.77
CA SER A 198 10.79 -1.48 -20.08
C SER A 198 11.95 -1.87 -19.16
N GLU A 199 12.98 -1.03 -19.16
CA GLU A 199 14.27 -1.15 -18.47
C GLU A 199 14.15 -1.40 -16.95
N THR A 200 12.97 -1.19 -16.36
CA THR A 200 12.67 -1.48 -14.95
C THR A 200 12.57 -2.97 -14.62
N ALA A 201 12.38 -3.84 -15.63
CA ALA A 201 12.44 -5.30 -15.45
C ALA A 201 13.87 -5.84 -15.36
N PHE A 202 14.87 -5.01 -15.70
CA PHE A 202 16.29 -5.35 -15.64
C PHE A 202 16.91 -4.65 -14.43
N SER A 203 17.55 -5.38 -13.51
CA SER A 203 18.35 -4.72 -12.49
C SER A 203 19.55 -4.07 -13.17
N ASN A 204 19.49 -2.75 -13.34
CA ASN A 204 20.52 -1.93 -13.99
C ASN A 204 21.82 -1.93 -13.16
N ALA A 205 22.69 -2.90 -13.47
CA ALA A 205 24.12 -2.87 -13.16
C ALA A 205 24.90 -3.95 -13.94
N LYS A 206 24.29 -5.13 -14.19
CA LYS A 206 24.93 -6.24 -14.93
C LYS A 206 24.76 -6.14 -16.45
N GLN A 207 23.58 -5.78 -16.94
CA GLN A 207 23.31 -5.71 -18.39
C GLN A 207 24.14 -4.62 -19.09
N ALA A 208 24.24 -3.42 -18.50
CA ALA A 208 25.04 -2.33 -19.03
C ALA A 208 26.55 -2.65 -19.13
N VAL A 209 27.07 -3.50 -18.24
CA VAL A 209 28.47 -3.97 -18.28
C VAL A 209 28.65 -5.03 -19.38
N ILE A 210 27.65 -5.90 -19.59
CA ILE A 210 27.68 -6.91 -20.66
C ILE A 210 27.65 -6.22 -22.04
N ASP A 211 26.80 -5.21 -22.23
CA ASP A 211 26.69 -4.46 -23.49
C ASP A 211 27.94 -3.62 -23.80
N ALA A 212 28.62 -3.12 -22.77
CA ALA A 212 29.88 -2.38 -22.91
C ALA A 212 31.06 -3.27 -23.36
N HIS A 213 31.00 -4.58 -23.13
CA HIS A 213 32.06 -5.53 -23.48
C HIS A 213 31.77 -6.40 -24.72
N MET A 214 30.61 -6.22 -25.37
CA MET A 214 30.25 -6.95 -26.59
C MET A 214 30.93 -6.35 -27.83
N THR A 215 31.54 -7.21 -28.65
CA THR A 215 32.08 -6.81 -29.96
C THR A 215 30.94 -6.48 -30.94
N GLN A 216 31.20 -5.64 -31.96
CA GLN A 216 30.21 -5.24 -32.96
C GLN A 216 29.47 -6.44 -33.60
N ARG A 217 30.19 -7.55 -33.86
CA ARG A 217 29.59 -8.79 -34.40
C ARG A 217 28.65 -9.50 -33.42
N GLN A 218 28.91 -9.42 -32.12
CA GLN A 218 28.03 -10.01 -31.10
C GLN A 218 26.78 -9.16 -30.91
N ARG A 219 26.89 -7.82 -30.99
CA ARG A 219 25.73 -6.92 -31.00
C ARG A 219 24.81 -7.20 -32.19
N THR A 220 25.35 -7.29 -33.40
CA THR A 220 24.53 -7.58 -34.60
C THR A 220 23.86 -8.97 -34.54
N ARG A 221 24.47 -9.96 -33.87
CA ARG A 221 23.84 -11.27 -33.62
C ARG A 221 22.75 -11.23 -32.56
N ALA A 222 22.95 -10.47 -31.48
CA ALA A 222 21.94 -10.27 -30.45
C ALA A 222 20.74 -9.48 -31.00
N GLU A 223 20.98 -8.44 -31.80
CA GLU A 223 19.96 -7.68 -32.54
C GLU A 223 19.18 -8.57 -33.51
N ALA A 224 19.86 -9.49 -34.21
CA ALA A 224 19.19 -10.46 -35.10
C ALA A 224 18.39 -11.54 -34.33
N ALA A 225 18.84 -11.94 -33.13
CA ALA A 225 18.12 -12.86 -32.26
C ALA A 225 16.88 -12.22 -31.61
N ASN A 226 16.94 -10.92 -31.31
CA ASN A 226 15.82 -10.12 -30.82
C ASN A 226 14.75 -9.85 -31.90
N GLY A 227 15.05 -10.15 -33.17
CA GLY A 227 14.10 -10.06 -34.28
C GLY A 227 13.20 -11.29 -34.48
N ILE A 228 13.35 -12.33 -33.65
CA ILE A 228 12.57 -13.57 -33.72
C ILE A 228 11.73 -13.68 -32.44
N ASP A 229 10.47 -14.11 -32.59
CA ASP A 229 9.61 -14.42 -31.45
C ASP A 229 10.31 -15.44 -30.54
N HIS A 230 10.62 -15.05 -29.32
CA HIS A 230 11.34 -15.90 -28.36
C HIS A 230 10.73 -15.80 -26.97
N THR A 231 10.92 -16.87 -26.19
CA THR A 231 10.48 -16.93 -24.80
C THR A 231 11.67 -16.62 -23.88
N GLU A 232 11.56 -15.58 -23.07
CA GLU A 232 12.54 -15.22 -22.05
C GLU A 232 11.98 -15.56 -20.66
N VAL A 233 12.82 -16.19 -19.82
CA VAL A 233 12.49 -16.49 -18.42
C VAL A 233 13.34 -15.59 -17.52
N ILE A 234 12.67 -14.74 -16.75
CA ILE A 234 13.31 -13.78 -15.85
C ILE A 234 12.96 -14.13 -14.42
N ASN A 235 13.99 -14.26 -13.57
CA ASN A 235 13.81 -14.42 -12.13
C ASN A 235 13.86 -13.05 -11.45
N ALA A 236 12.74 -12.62 -10.87
CA ALA A 236 12.65 -11.35 -10.15
C ALA A 236 12.21 -11.55 -8.69
N PRO A 237 12.75 -10.76 -7.74
CA PRO A 237 12.26 -10.77 -6.37
C PRO A 237 10.89 -10.09 -6.30
N GLU A 238 9.90 -10.81 -5.77
CA GLU A 238 8.58 -10.30 -5.46
C GLU A 238 8.40 -10.16 -3.95
N THR A 239 7.87 -9.00 -3.54
CA THR A 239 7.49 -8.76 -2.16
C THR A 239 6.06 -9.26 -1.93
N TYR A 240 5.86 -10.02 -0.88
CA TYR A 240 4.52 -10.41 -0.41
C TYR A 240 4.42 -10.28 1.11
N TYR A 241 3.19 -10.24 1.62
CA TYR A 241 2.94 -10.07 3.05
C TYR A 241 2.12 -11.23 3.58
N GLY A 242 2.59 -11.88 4.65
CA GLY A 242 1.77 -12.76 5.47
C GLY A 242 0.96 -11.94 6.48
N VAL A 243 -0.22 -12.43 6.86
CA VAL A 243 -1.10 -11.75 7.84
C VAL A 243 -1.44 -12.71 8.97
N LEU A 244 -1.16 -12.31 10.20
CA LEU A 244 -1.60 -13.00 11.42
C LEU A 244 -2.75 -12.21 12.06
N VAL A 245 -3.87 -12.90 12.31
CA VAL A 245 -5.00 -12.36 13.07
C VAL A 245 -4.84 -12.74 14.54
N TYR A 246 -4.67 -11.79 15.44
CA TYR A 246 -4.41 -12.10 16.85
C TYR A 246 -5.62 -12.69 17.58
N ALA A 247 -6.84 -12.30 17.21
CA ALA A 247 -8.06 -12.83 17.82
C ALA A 247 -8.22 -14.36 17.68
N THR A 248 -7.71 -14.94 16.58
CA THR A 248 -7.88 -16.37 16.25
C THR A 248 -6.58 -17.12 16.02
N TYR A 249 -5.45 -16.42 16.02
CA TYR A 249 -4.14 -16.90 15.56
C TYR A 249 -4.14 -17.49 14.14
N HIS A 250 -5.16 -17.18 13.33
CA HIS A 250 -5.18 -17.61 11.95
C HIS A 250 -4.11 -16.88 11.14
N ARG A 251 -3.37 -17.64 10.33
CA ARG A 251 -2.26 -17.14 9.51
C ARG A 251 -2.62 -17.26 8.03
N PHE A 252 -2.67 -16.12 7.37
CA PHE A 252 -2.72 -16.04 5.92
C PHE A 252 -1.29 -15.98 5.38
N THR A 253 -0.96 -16.86 4.43
CA THR A 253 0.34 -16.90 3.77
C THR A 253 0.57 -15.74 2.80
N ASP A 254 -0.51 -15.10 2.36
CA ASP A 254 -0.49 -13.94 1.48
C ASP A 254 -1.62 -12.97 1.84
N VAL A 255 -1.41 -11.69 1.54
CA VAL A 255 -2.32 -10.62 1.91
C VAL A 255 -3.64 -10.65 1.14
N PHE A 256 -3.64 -11.20 -0.09
CA PHE A 256 -4.86 -11.29 -0.89
C PHE A 256 -5.85 -12.32 -0.33
N ALA A 257 -5.38 -13.38 0.32
CA ALA A 257 -6.23 -14.28 1.09
C ALA A 257 -6.92 -13.57 2.26
N TYR A 258 -6.22 -12.65 2.93
CA TYR A 258 -6.82 -11.80 3.94
C TYR A 258 -7.84 -10.82 3.33
N TYR A 259 -7.51 -10.18 2.20
CA TYR A 259 -8.43 -9.26 1.51
C TYR A 259 -9.73 -9.94 1.10
N GLN A 260 -9.69 -11.19 0.65
CA GLN A 260 -10.89 -11.98 0.41
C GLN A 260 -11.76 -12.08 1.68
N THR A 261 -11.16 -12.39 2.84
CA THR A 261 -11.89 -12.48 4.11
C THR A 261 -12.53 -11.14 4.51
N VAL A 262 -11.85 -10.02 4.23
CA VAL A 262 -12.40 -8.68 4.46
C VAL A 262 -13.59 -8.43 3.53
N LEU A 263 -13.43 -8.73 2.24
CA LEU A 263 -14.48 -8.57 1.24
C LEU A 263 -15.72 -9.42 1.56
N ASP A 264 -15.54 -10.68 1.95
CA ASP A 264 -16.63 -11.57 2.33
C ASP A 264 -17.48 -11.05 3.50
N ARG A 265 -16.90 -10.20 4.37
CA ARG A 265 -17.63 -9.56 5.48
C ARG A 265 -18.43 -8.33 5.06
N VAL A 266 -17.95 -7.58 4.06
CA VAL A 266 -18.55 -6.29 3.67
C VAL A 266 -19.41 -6.38 2.42
N MET A 267 -19.23 -7.43 1.62
CA MET A 267 -19.94 -7.62 0.36
C MET A 267 -21.25 -8.37 0.55
N THR A 268 -22.14 -8.16 -0.40
CA THR A 268 -23.38 -8.91 -0.58
C THR A 268 -23.39 -9.49 -1.98
N THR A 269 -24.31 -10.42 -2.27
CA THR A 269 -24.48 -11.00 -3.61
C THR A 269 -24.78 -9.97 -4.71
N GLU A 270 -25.25 -8.77 -4.34
CA GLU A 270 -25.56 -7.67 -5.26
C GLU A 270 -24.42 -6.64 -5.37
N THR A 271 -23.32 -6.82 -4.63
CA THR A 271 -22.21 -5.87 -4.63
C THR A 271 -21.49 -5.91 -5.98
N ARG A 272 -21.22 -4.74 -6.55
CA ARG A 272 -20.28 -4.61 -7.69
C ARG A 272 -18.90 -4.26 -7.16
N LEU A 273 -17.93 -5.11 -7.43
CA LEU A 273 -16.56 -4.92 -6.98
C LEU A 273 -15.72 -4.35 -8.13
N TYR A 274 -15.04 -3.24 -7.87
CA TYR A 274 -14.08 -2.62 -8.78
C TYR A 274 -12.68 -2.80 -8.22
N ILE A 275 -11.78 -3.36 -9.02
CA ILE A 275 -10.37 -3.59 -8.63
C ILE A 275 -9.43 -3.13 -9.73
N ASP A 276 -8.19 -2.84 -9.37
CA ASP A 276 -7.14 -2.55 -10.33
C ASP A 276 -6.91 -3.76 -11.26
N LEU A 277 -6.80 -3.52 -12.57
CA LEU A 277 -6.46 -4.54 -13.56
C LEU A 277 -5.24 -5.40 -13.17
N ALA A 278 -4.23 -4.83 -12.53
CA ALA A 278 -3.03 -5.54 -12.08
C ALA A 278 -3.31 -6.57 -10.97
N VAL A 279 -4.37 -6.35 -10.18
CA VAL A 279 -4.78 -7.22 -9.06
C VAL A 279 -5.81 -8.26 -9.51
N ASN A 280 -6.50 -8.00 -10.61
CA ASN A 280 -7.58 -8.85 -11.09
C ASN A 280 -7.23 -10.33 -11.29
N PRO A 281 -6.07 -10.71 -11.88
CA PRO A 281 -5.73 -12.13 -12.02
C PRO A 281 -5.72 -12.89 -10.69
N ILE A 282 -5.25 -12.26 -9.61
CA ILE A 282 -5.16 -12.89 -8.28
C ILE A 282 -6.54 -12.92 -7.61
N MET A 283 -7.30 -11.83 -7.67
CA MET A 283 -8.59 -11.72 -6.98
C MET A 283 -9.72 -12.49 -7.68
N SER A 284 -9.78 -12.49 -9.01
CA SER A 284 -10.80 -13.24 -9.76
C SER A 284 -10.69 -14.76 -9.54
N ALA A 285 -9.47 -15.29 -9.41
CA ALA A 285 -9.25 -16.70 -9.07
C ALA A 285 -9.78 -17.05 -7.67
N ARG A 286 -9.77 -16.10 -6.74
CA ARG A 286 -10.22 -16.28 -5.35
C ARG A 286 -11.73 -16.08 -5.18
N MET A 287 -12.36 -15.29 -6.04
CA MET A 287 -13.77 -14.92 -5.96
C MET A 287 -14.52 -15.25 -7.27
N PRO A 288 -14.60 -16.54 -7.67
CA PRO A 288 -15.07 -16.93 -9.01
C PRO A 288 -16.56 -16.64 -9.28
N HIS A 289 -17.36 -16.42 -8.25
CA HIS A 289 -18.79 -16.11 -8.38
C HIS A 289 -19.09 -14.61 -8.21
N GLN A 290 -18.07 -13.79 -7.99
CA GLN A 290 -18.22 -12.36 -7.80
C GLN A 290 -18.15 -11.63 -9.15
N LEU A 291 -19.06 -10.69 -9.37
CA LEU A 291 -18.96 -9.77 -10.49
C LEU A 291 -17.88 -8.72 -10.20
N ILE A 292 -16.76 -8.83 -10.92
CA ILE A 292 -15.58 -7.97 -10.78
C ILE A 292 -15.44 -7.09 -12.03
N PHE A 293 -15.30 -5.78 -11.81
CA PHE A 293 -15.01 -4.77 -12.81
C PHE A 293 -13.57 -4.28 -12.63
N ASN A 294 -12.90 -3.98 -13.74
CA ASN A 294 -11.56 -3.41 -13.70
C ASN A 294 -11.60 -1.88 -13.74
N TYR A 295 -10.63 -1.27 -13.08
CA TYR A 295 -10.20 0.10 -13.36
C TYR A 295 -8.70 0.11 -13.68
#